data_AF-A0AAU1FB13-F1
#
_entry.id   AF-A0AAU1FB13-F1
#
_cell.length_a   1.000
_cell.length_b   1.000
_cell.length_c   1.000
_cell.angle_alpha   90.00
_cell.angle_beta   90.00
_cell.angle_gamma   90.00
#
_symmetry.space_group_name_H-M   'P 1'
#
loop_
_entity.id
_entity.type
_entity.pdbx_description
1 polymer ?
#
loop_
_entity_poly.entity_id
_entity_poly.type
_entity_poly.pdbx_seq_one_letter_code
_entity_poly.pdbx_strand_id
1 'polypeptide(L)'
;MPTVANRLASAALATSTDLRTWTRRHDFGAGTSQPALAADDTGGYVLAYERDPDNHIAVRGYADVAALLAGEAAHAYDAPRTLSRCAEGTPDITSVHDGTVELTGHYRAECDTDRQLRATLTDFTTWQAQSDRRLDRALESWGTGGNIGDRSLLRLGGRKLVLIEGQRWRKDFGSWRTYAYDPATGRADRLTLRTHGGSRAFANPSATLLTDPDGHPALLVSLFVPREGAAPGESGQLVYWREL
;
A
#
# COMPACT_ATOMS: atom_id res chain seq x y z
N MET A 1 -32.19 4.13 2.31
CA MET A 1 -30.76 3.88 2.56
C MET A 1 -30.48 2.43 2.21
N PRO A 2 -29.73 2.09 1.15
CA PRO A 2 -29.33 0.71 0.94
C PRO A 2 -28.31 0.35 2.01
N THR A 3 -28.62 -0.70 2.75
CA THR A 3 -27.72 -1.42 3.66
C THR A 3 -26.52 -1.94 2.87
N VAL A 4 -25.31 -1.60 3.31
CA VAL A 4 -24.06 -2.18 2.79
C VAL A 4 -23.99 -3.62 3.30
N ALA A 5 -24.59 -4.55 2.57
CA ALA A 5 -24.47 -5.97 2.81
C ALA A 5 -23.17 -6.50 2.18
N ASN A 6 -22.27 -7.02 3.01
CA ASN A 6 -21.17 -7.96 2.71
C ASN A 6 -20.63 -7.98 1.27
N ARG A 7 -20.04 -6.89 0.81
CA ARG A 7 -19.07 -7.00 -0.29
C ARG A 7 -17.68 -6.94 0.33
N LEU A 8 -16.97 -8.06 0.28
CA LEU A 8 -15.52 -8.05 0.48
C LEU A 8 -14.92 -7.07 -0.53
N ALA A 9 -13.84 -6.40 -0.15
CA ALA A 9 -13.09 -5.54 -1.07
C ALA A 9 -12.63 -6.35 -2.30
N SER A 10 -12.46 -5.66 -3.44
CA SER A 10 -11.87 -6.23 -4.65
C SER A 10 -10.84 -5.25 -5.20
N ALA A 11 -9.64 -5.75 -5.43
CA ALA A 11 -8.59 -5.10 -6.18
C ALA A 11 -8.92 -5.18 -7.67
N ALA A 12 -8.58 -4.11 -8.38
CA ALA A 12 -8.79 -4.02 -9.81
C ALA A 12 -7.58 -3.38 -10.48
N LEU A 13 -7.36 -3.76 -11.74
CA LEU A 13 -6.42 -3.09 -12.62
C LEU A 13 -7.16 -2.15 -13.55
N ALA A 14 -6.63 -0.94 -13.74
CA ALA A 14 -7.14 0.05 -14.66
C ALA A 14 -5.99 0.74 -15.40
N THR A 15 -6.29 1.27 -16.59
CA THR A 15 -5.35 2.07 -17.38
C THR A 15 -5.91 3.46 -17.61
N SER A 16 -5.04 4.46 -17.67
CA SER A 16 -5.38 5.84 -18.00
C SER A 16 -4.27 6.44 -18.88
N THR A 17 -4.64 7.37 -19.75
CA THR A 17 -3.70 8.15 -20.58
C THR A 17 -3.63 9.61 -20.13
N ASP A 18 -4.48 10.04 -19.20
CA ASP A 18 -4.63 11.42 -18.75
C ASP A 18 -4.61 11.56 -17.21
N LEU A 19 -4.45 10.45 -16.49
CA LEU A 19 -4.55 10.29 -15.03
C LEU A 19 -5.89 10.70 -14.41
N ARG A 20 -6.89 11.03 -15.25
CA ARG A 20 -8.21 11.52 -14.84
C ARG A 20 -9.31 10.53 -15.19
N THR A 21 -9.21 9.95 -16.38
CA THR A 21 -10.13 8.98 -16.95
C THR A 21 -9.51 7.61 -16.91
N TRP A 22 -10.13 6.70 -16.15
CA TRP A 22 -9.61 5.35 -15.91
C TRP A 22 -10.52 4.31 -16.54
N THR A 23 -9.94 3.45 -17.37
CA THR A 23 -10.62 2.28 -17.96
C THR A 23 -10.26 1.05 -17.15
N ARG A 24 -11.25 0.44 -16.50
CA ARG A 24 -11.07 -0.83 -15.80
C ARG A 24 -10.72 -1.94 -16.78
N ARG A 25 -9.74 -2.78 -16.42
CA ARG A 25 -9.21 -3.85 -17.27
C ARG A 25 -9.50 -5.23 -16.69
N HIS A 26 -9.22 -5.42 -15.41
CA HIS A 26 -9.38 -6.70 -14.73
C HIS A 26 -9.84 -6.51 -13.27
N ASP A 27 -10.56 -7.49 -12.73
CA ASP A 27 -11.02 -7.58 -11.33
C ASP A 27 -10.45 -8.87 -10.75
N PHE A 28 -9.67 -8.77 -9.67
CA PHE A 28 -9.00 -9.92 -9.05
C PHE A 28 -9.92 -10.71 -8.08
N GLY A 29 -11.21 -10.37 -8.08
CA GLY A 29 -12.25 -11.03 -7.31
C GLY A 29 -12.41 -10.45 -5.91
N ALA A 30 -13.55 -10.77 -5.30
CA ALA A 30 -13.85 -10.43 -3.92
C ALA A 30 -12.82 -11.03 -2.96
N GLY A 31 -12.53 -10.30 -1.88
CA GLY A 31 -11.52 -10.67 -0.89
C GLY A 31 -10.09 -10.31 -1.33
N THR A 32 -9.92 -9.44 -2.32
CA THR A 32 -8.60 -8.88 -2.66
C THR A 32 -8.57 -7.41 -2.27
N SER A 33 -7.58 -7.00 -1.50
CA SER A 33 -7.50 -5.63 -1.01
C SER A 33 -6.05 -5.15 -0.92
N GLN A 34 -5.89 -3.82 -0.85
CA GLN A 34 -4.59 -3.16 -0.68
C GLN A 34 -3.51 -3.68 -1.66
N PRO A 35 -3.75 -3.61 -2.98
CA PRO A 35 -2.81 -4.14 -3.95
C PRO A 35 -1.57 -3.25 -4.11
N ALA A 36 -0.42 -3.88 -4.34
CA ALA A 36 0.81 -3.26 -4.78
C ALA A 36 1.32 -3.94 -6.06
N LEU A 37 1.74 -3.15 -7.05
CA LEU A 37 2.20 -3.61 -8.35
C LEU A 37 3.62 -3.11 -8.59
N ALA A 38 4.51 -4.01 -9.03
CA ALA A 38 5.85 -3.67 -9.47
C ALA A 38 6.17 -4.34 -10.80
N ALA A 39 7.00 -3.68 -11.61
CA ALA A 39 7.62 -4.31 -12.77
C ALA A 39 8.78 -5.20 -12.31
N ASP A 40 9.00 -6.28 -13.05
CA ASP A 40 10.23 -7.06 -13.03
C ASP A 40 11.21 -6.46 -14.05
N ASP A 41 12.51 -6.51 -13.75
CA ASP A 41 13.58 -5.98 -14.60
C ASP A 41 13.68 -6.72 -15.95
N THR A 42 13.02 -7.87 -16.08
CA THR A 42 12.93 -8.66 -17.33
C THR A 42 11.72 -8.32 -18.22
N GLY A 43 10.85 -7.39 -17.79
CA GLY A 43 9.64 -6.97 -18.52
C GLY A 43 8.33 -7.60 -18.03
N GLY A 44 8.41 -8.50 -17.04
CA GLY A 44 7.25 -9.03 -16.33
C GLY A 44 6.69 -8.08 -15.26
N TYR A 45 5.68 -8.56 -14.53
CA TYR A 45 5.05 -7.82 -13.43
C TYR A 45 4.77 -8.71 -12.23
N VAL A 46 4.85 -8.14 -11.04
CA VAL A 46 4.45 -8.79 -9.79
C VAL A 46 3.35 -7.95 -9.14
N LEU A 47 2.24 -8.60 -8.80
CA LEU A 47 1.16 -8.04 -8.01
C LEU A 47 1.11 -8.72 -6.66
N ALA A 48 1.10 -7.95 -5.58
CA ALA A 48 0.81 -8.44 -4.24
C ALA A 48 -0.49 -7.81 -3.72
N TYR A 49 -1.29 -8.54 -2.96
CA TYR A 49 -2.48 -8.00 -2.29
C TYR A 49 -2.78 -8.78 -1.01
N GLU A 50 -3.54 -8.17 -0.12
CA GLU A 50 -4.14 -8.86 1.03
C GLU A 50 -5.34 -9.69 0.56
N ARG A 51 -5.40 -10.95 1.03
CA ARG A 51 -6.37 -11.95 0.58
C ARG A 51 -7.22 -12.47 1.73
N ASP A 52 -8.53 -12.50 1.51
CA ASP A 52 -9.50 -13.24 2.31
C ASP A 52 -9.84 -14.61 1.66
N PRO A 53 -10.27 -15.61 2.47
CA PRO A 53 -10.25 -15.62 3.94
C PRO A 53 -8.83 -15.76 4.50
N ASP A 54 -8.70 -15.77 5.83
CA ASP A 54 -7.45 -15.94 6.59
C ASP A 54 -6.48 -14.75 6.59
N ASN A 55 -6.78 -13.68 5.85
CA ASN A 55 -6.07 -12.38 5.86
C ASN A 55 -4.55 -12.58 5.78
N HIS A 56 -4.10 -12.97 4.60
CA HIS A 56 -2.69 -13.23 4.28
C HIS A 56 -2.26 -12.46 3.02
N ILE A 57 -0.96 -12.37 2.81
CA ILE A 57 -0.39 -11.79 1.59
C ILE A 57 -0.42 -12.83 0.47
N ALA A 58 -1.00 -12.48 -0.66
CA ALA A 58 -0.93 -13.26 -1.90
C ALA A 58 -0.09 -12.50 -2.93
N VAL A 59 0.73 -13.24 -3.68
CA VAL A 59 1.62 -12.72 -4.72
C VAL A 59 1.33 -13.42 -6.05
N ARG A 60 1.26 -12.66 -7.14
CA ARG A 60 1.01 -13.13 -8.51
C ARG A 60 2.08 -12.58 -9.44
N GLY A 61 2.67 -13.43 -10.26
CA GLY A 61 3.66 -13.08 -11.28
C GLY A 61 3.07 -13.18 -12.68
N TYR A 62 3.32 -12.19 -13.52
CA TYR A 62 2.83 -12.07 -14.89
C TYR A 62 4.01 -11.93 -15.84
N ALA A 63 3.95 -12.64 -16.97
CA ALA A 63 5.04 -12.66 -17.94
C ALA A 63 5.26 -11.31 -18.63
N ASP A 64 4.17 -10.55 -18.85
CA ASP A 64 4.21 -9.24 -19.51
C ASP A 64 2.96 -8.41 -19.17
N VAL A 65 2.85 -7.22 -19.78
CA VAL A 65 1.72 -6.32 -19.59
C VAL A 65 0.41 -6.89 -20.14
N ALA A 66 0.44 -7.70 -21.20
CA ALA A 66 -0.78 -8.28 -21.77
C ALA A 66 -1.37 -9.33 -20.81
N ALA A 67 -0.51 -10.20 -20.26
CA ALA A 67 -0.86 -11.16 -19.22
C ALA A 67 -1.39 -10.46 -17.96
N LEU A 68 -0.75 -9.38 -17.52
CA LEU A 68 -1.22 -8.57 -16.38
C LEU A 68 -2.62 -7.97 -16.64
N LEU A 69 -2.84 -7.38 -17.83
CA LEU A 69 -4.11 -6.78 -18.21
C LEU A 69 -5.24 -7.81 -18.37
N ALA A 70 -4.91 -9.04 -18.77
CA ALA A 70 -5.84 -10.16 -18.85
C ALA A 70 -6.08 -10.85 -17.50
N GLY A 71 -5.19 -10.66 -16.52
CA GLY A 71 -5.21 -11.37 -15.24
C GLY A 71 -4.66 -12.79 -15.31
N GLU A 72 -3.84 -13.09 -16.32
CA GLU A 72 -3.26 -14.42 -16.58
C GLU A 72 -1.92 -14.55 -15.85
N ALA A 73 -1.97 -14.89 -14.57
CA ALA A 73 -0.77 -15.09 -13.77
C ALA A 73 -0.01 -16.36 -14.20
N ALA A 74 1.27 -16.22 -14.50
CA ALA A 74 2.19 -17.32 -14.75
C ALA A 74 2.62 -18.01 -13.44
N HIS A 75 2.68 -17.23 -12.35
CA HIS A 75 3.05 -17.71 -11.02
C HIS A 75 2.05 -17.22 -9.97
N ALA A 76 1.80 -18.04 -8.96
CA ALA A 76 0.96 -17.68 -7.83
C ALA A 76 1.55 -18.24 -6.54
N TYR A 77 1.56 -17.42 -5.50
CA TYR A 77 1.99 -17.80 -4.17
C TYR A 77 1.05 -17.18 -3.14
N ASP A 78 0.61 -17.98 -2.17
CA ASP A 78 -0.21 -17.54 -1.04
C ASP A 78 0.64 -17.73 0.22
N ALA A 79 1.10 -16.61 0.79
CA ALA A 79 2.09 -16.64 1.85
C ALA A 79 1.50 -17.16 3.16
N PRO A 80 2.19 -18.07 3.87
CA PRO A 80 1.78 -18.46 5.20
C PRO A 80 1.98 -17.27 6.15
N ARG A 81 1.02 -17.09 7.07
CA ARG A 81 1.23 -16.17 8.20
C ARG A 81 2.23 -16.78 9.17
N THR A 82 3.31 -16.07 9.45
CA THR A 82 4.43 -16.54 10.30
C THR A 82 4.68 -15.68 11.54
N LEU A 83 4.17 -14.45 11.54
CA LEU A 83 4.28 -13.43 12.59
C LEU A 83 2.96 -13.24 13.35
N SER A 84 1.81 -13.55 12.75
CA SER A 84 0.50 -13.44 13.39
C SER A 84 -0.43 -14.61 13.09
N ARG A 85 -1.19 -15.06 14.09
CA ARG A 85 -2.29 -16.01 13.88
C ARG A 85 -3.57 -15.36 13.34
N CYS A 86 -3.59 -14.04 13.19
CA CYS A 86 -4.81 -13.27 12.92
C CYS A 86 -4.82 -12.54 11.58
N ALA A 87 -3.72 -11.89 11.18
CA ALA A 87 -3.63 -11.24 9.88
C ALA A 87 -2.17 -10.87 9.54
N GLU A 88 -1.81 -11.01 8.26
CA GLU A 88 -0.64 -10.43 7.63
C GLU A 88 -1.05 -9.89 6.26
N GLY A 89 -0.93 -8.59 6.04
CA GLY A 89 -1.62 -7.95 4.92
C GLY A 89 -0.98 -6.64 4.49
N THR A 90 -1.73 -5.90 3.66
CA THR A 90 -1.33 -4.62 3.06
C THR A 90 0.12 -4.62 2.56
N PRO A 91 0.43 -5.46 1.56
CA PRO A 91 1.78 -5.54 1.02
C PRO A 91 2.13 -4.28 0.21
N ASP A 92 3.40 -3.89 0.25
CA ASP A 92 4.04 -2.99 -0.71
C ASP A 92 5.32 -3.67 -1.23
N ILE A 93 5.55 -3.63 -2.55
CA ILE A 93 6.69 -4.31 -3.18
C ILE A 93 7.87 -3.35 -3.23
N THR A 94 8.96 -3.69 -2.54
CA THR A 94 10.14 -2.82 -2.42
C THR A 94 11.16 -3.05 -3.54
N SER A 95 11.22 -4.27 -4.09
CA SER A 95 12.00 -4.60 -5.29
C SER A 95 11.63 -5.98 -5.85
N VAL A 96 11.82 -6.15 -7.16
CA VAL A 96 11.76 -7.45 -7.86
C VAL A 96 13.06 -7.59 -8.63
N HIS A 97 13.82 -8.65 -8.39
CA HIS A 97 15.10 -8.91 -9.05
C HIS A 97 15.48 -10.38 -8.93
N ASP A 98 16.09 -10.98 -9.96
CA ASP A 98 16.68 -12.33 -9.92
C ASP A 98 15.79 -13.40 -9.26
N GLY A 99 14.52 -13.48 -9.65
CA GLY A 99 13.54 -14.43 -9.08
C GLY A 99 13.12 -14.13 -7.64
N THR A 100 13.56 -13.01 -7.07
CA THR A 100 13.29 -12.57 -5.71
C THR A 100 12.34 -11.38 -5.69
N VAL A 101 11.27 -11.49 -4.92
CA VAL A 101 10.35 -10.39 -4.59
C VAL A 101 10.62 -9.98 -3.14
N GLU A 102 11.13 -8.78 -2.94
CA GLU A 102 11.20 -8.14 -1.63
C GLU A 102 9.95 -7.30 -1.43
N LEU A 103 9.32 -7.47 -0.28
CA LEU A 103 8.13 -6.72 0.08
C LEU A 103 8.12 -6.31 1.55
N THR A 104 7.22 -5.40 1.86
CA THR A 104 6.87 -5.03 3.22
C THR A 104 5.37 -5.25 3.41
N GLY A 105 4.92 -5.70 4.58
CA GLY A 105 3.49 -5.87 4.94
C GLY A 105 3.20 -5.33 6.34
N HIS A 106 1.98 -5.33 6.82
CA HIS A 106 1.76 -5.31 8.27
C HIS A 106 1.39 -6.72 8.76
N TYR A 107 1.62 -6.99 10.03
CA TYR A 107 1.05 -8.12 10.74
C TYR A 107 0.29 -7.62 11.94
N ARG A 108 -0.77 -8.32 12.32
CA ARG A 108 -1.56 -7.98 13.50
C ARG A 108 -0.90 -8.53 14.75
N ALA A 109 -0.03 -7.74 15.36
CA ALA A 109 0.67 -8.07 16.59
C ALA A 109 -0.31 -8.39 17.72
N GLU A 110 -0.13 -9.57 18.34
CA GLU A 110 -0.99 -10.07 19.42
C GLU A 110 -2.49 -10.13 19.06
N CYS A 111 -2.83 -10.13 17.77
CA CYS A 111 -4.20 -9.99 17.28
C CYS A 111 -4.90 -8.69 17.72
N ASP A 112 -4.13 -7.64 18.01
CA ASP A 112 -4.64 -6.37 18.49
C ASP A 112 -4.36 -5.24 17.50
N THR A 113 -3.08 -4.92 17.26
CA THR A 113 -2.67 -3.77 16.44
C THR A 113 -1.77 -4.16 15.28
N ASP A 114 -1.82 -3.36 14.23
CA ASP A 114 -0.98 -3.56 13.05
C ASP A 114 0.44 -3.04 13.32
N ARG A 115 1.43 -3.88 13.03
CA ARG A 115 2.86 -3.60 13.13
C ARG A 115 3.56 -4.03 11.86
N GLN A 116 4.71 -3.43 11.59
CA GLN A 116 5.33 -3.51 10.28
C GLN A 116 6.12 -4.83 10.14
N LEU A 117 6.02 -5.51 9.00
CA LEU A 117 6.88 -6.61 8.58
C LEU A 117 7.66 -6.28 7.30
N ARG A 118 8.77 -6.97 7.11
CA ARG A 118 9.43 -7.15 5.81
C ARG A 118 9.44 -8.62 5.45
N ALA A 119 9.37 -8.93 4.17
CA ALA A 119 9.41 -10.30 3.68
C ALA A 119 10.14 -10.42 2.34
N THR A 120 10.55 -11.65 2.06
CA THR A 120 11.19 -12.05 0.82
C THR A 120 10.50 -13.31 0.32
N LEU A 121 10.12 -13.32 -0.96
CA LEU A 121 9.67 -14.49 -1.70
C LEU A 121 10.71 -14.80 -2.78
N THR A 122 11.35 -15.97 -2.71
CA THR A 122 12.33 -16.41 -3.70
C THR A 122 11.73 -17.51 -4.57
N ASP A 123 11.91 -17.38 -5.88
CA ASP A 123 11.46 -18.29 -6.94
C ASP A 123 9.96 -18.65 -6.86
N PHE A 124 9.13 -17.76 -6.31
CA PHE A 124 7.71 -18.03 -6.03
C PHE A 124 7.46 -19.30 -5.18
N THR A 125 8.43 -19.72 -4.37
CA THR A 125 8.37 -20.97 -3.60
C THR A 125 8.74 -20.80 -2.14
N THR A 126 9.70 -19.93 -1.83
CA THR A 126 10.29 -19.80 -0.50
C THR A 126 9.95 -18.46 0.12
N TRP A 127 9.21 -18.47 1.22
CA TRP A 127 8.79 -17.28 1.95
C TRP A 127 9.54 -17.11 3.27
N GLN A 128 9.98 -15.89 3.54
CA GLN A 128 10.51 -15.50 4.84
C GLN A 128 9.96 -14.13 5.21
N ALA A 129 9.37 -14.01 6.40
CA ALA A 129 8.90 -12.74 6.94
C ALA A 129 9.47 -12.50 8.33
N GLN A 130 9.66 -11.23 8.67
CA GLN A 130 10.16 -10.79 9.97
C GLN A 130 9.64 -9.40 10.32
N SER A 131 9.48 -9.12 11.61
CA SER A 131 9.07 -7.80 12.08
C SER A 131 10.06 -6.71 11.69
N ASP A 132 9.57 -5.57 11.23
CA ASP A 132 10.34 -4.34 10.99
C ASP A 132 10.05 -3.26 12.03
N ARG A 133 10.68 -3.42 13.20
CA ARG A 133 10.55 -2.49 14.32
C ARG A 133 11.13 -1.09 14.08
N ARG A 134 11.75 -0.82 12.92
CA ARG A 134 12.31 0.53 12.64
C ARG A 134 11.18 1.52 12.38
N LEU A 135 10.24 1.14 11.51
CA LEU A 135 9.08 1.93 11.18
C LEU A 135 8.15 2.09 12.39
N ASP A 136 7.92 1.00 13.12
CA ASP A 136 7.12 1.01 14.35
C ASP A 136 7.64 2.06 15.34
N ARG A 137 8.93 1.98 15.71
CA ARG A 137 9.55 2.90 16.67
C ARG A 137 9.54 4.36 16.20
N ALA A 138 9.71 4.59 14.90
CA ALA A 138 9.67 5.94 14.35
C ALA A 138 8.30 6.58 14.55
N LEU A 139 7.21 5.83 14.38
CA LEU A 139 5.84 6.35 14.55
C LEU A 139 5.41 6.36 16.02
N GLU A 140 5.84 5.40 16.83
CA GLU A 140 5.63 5.39 18.29
C GLU A 140 6.24 6.65 18.94
N SER A 141 7.35 7.17 18.41
CA SER A 141 7.95 8.44 18.88
C SER A 141 7.04 9.67 18.70
N TRP A 142 6.07 9.59 17.79
CA TRP A 142 5.02 10.61 17.60
C TRP A 142 3.77 10.36 18.48
N GLY A 143 3.82 9.37 19.37
CA GLY A 143 2.70 8.96 20.21
C GLY A 143 1.67 8.10 19.48
N THR A 144 2.07 7.42 18.41
CA THR A 144 1.22 6.45 17.70
C THR A 144 1.04 5.21 18.58
N GLY A 145 -0.15 5.03 19.16
CA GLY A 145 -0.49 3.87 19.99
C GLY A 145 -1.50 2.91 19.36
N GLY A 146 -2.02 3.22 18.18
CA GLY A 146 -2.93 2.38 17.41
C GLY A 146 -2.21 1.54 16.35
N ASN A 147 -2.90 1.33 15.23
CA ASN A 147 -2.37 0.61 14.08
C ASN A 147 -1.29 1.42 13.35
N ILE A 148 -0.29 0.71 12.84
CA ILE A 148 0.67 1.19 11.85
C ILE A 148 0.50 0.29 10.64
N GLY A 149 -0.20 0.79 9.64
CA GLY A 149 -0.74 0.00 8.54
C GLY A 149 0.07 0.18 7.26
N ASP A 150 -0.54 0.87 6.31
CA ASP A 150 -0.08 1.04 4.95
C ASP A 150 1.12 2.00 4.81
N ARG A 151 1.80 1.89 3.68
CA ARG A 151 3.03 2.58 3.36
C ARG A 151 3.37 2.41 1.90
N SER A 152 4.20 3.32 1.41
CA SER A 152 4.69 3.29 0.05
C SER A 152 6.12 3.81 -0.01
N LEU A 153 7.01 3.01 -0.60
CA LEU A 153 8.38 3.41 -0.89
C LEU A 153 8.43 4.38 -2.08
N LEU A 154 9.06 5.53 -1.88
CA LEU A 154 9.30 6.54 -2.92
C LEU A 154 10.80 6.81 -3.05
N ARG A 155 11.30 6.88 -4.28
CA ARG A 155 12.64 7.39 -4.58
C ARG A 155 12.53 8.77 -5.22
N LEU A 156 12.76 9.83 -4.46
CA LEU A 156 12.65 11.21 -4.94
C LEU A 156 14.02 11.91 -4.86
N GLY A 157 14.51 12.43 -6.00
CA GLY A 157 15.79 13.14 -6.05
C GLY A 157 16.98 12.31 -5.54
N GLY A 158 17.00 11.00 -5.85
CA GLY A 158 18.02 10.06 -5.38
C GLY A 158 17.91 9.64 -3.91
N ARG A 159 16.93 10.14 -3.16
CA ARG A 159 16.68 9.78 -1.76
C ARG A 159 15.52 8.80 -1.65
N LYS A 160 15.67 7.80 -0.79
CA LYS A 160 14.56 6.91 -0.41
C LYS A 160 13.75 7.60 0.69
N LEU A 161 12.43 7.61 0.53
CA LEU A 161 11.46 8.02 1.53
C LEU A 161 10.37 6.94 1.60
N VAL A 162 9.80 6.74 2.77
CA VAL A 162 8.64 5.88 2.95
C VAL A 162 7.50 6.75 3.44
N LEU A 163 6.44 6.90 2.65
CA LEU A 163 5.19 7.41 3.19
C LEU A 163 4.58 6.30 4.02
N ILE A 164 4.16 6.59 5.26
CA ILE A 164 3.60 5.59 6.16
C ILE A 164 2.49 6.19 7.00
N GLU A 165 1.43 5.43 7.24
CA GLU A 165 0.33 5.83 8.12
C GLU A 165 0.49 5.31 9.55
N GLY A 166 -0.02 6.10 10.50
CA GLY A 166 -0.13 5.71 11.90
C GLY A 166 -1.41 6.24 12.53
N GLN A 167 -2.10 5.37 13.25
CA GLN A 167 -3.29 5.69 14.03
C GLN A 167 -2.88 6.04 15.46
N ARG A 168 -3.19 7.26 15.94
CA ARG A 168 -2.80 7.66 17.30
C ARG A 168 -3.48 6.80 18.37
N TRP A 169 -4.77 6.53 18.23
CA TRP A 169 -5.53 5.74 19.18
C TRP A 169 -6.26 4.61 18.47
N ARG A 170 -6.16 3.39 19.02
CA ARG A 170 -6.88 2.21 18.51
C ARG A 170 -8.36 2.54 18.32
N LYS A 171 -8.91 2.09 17.19
CA LYS A 171 -10.34 2.23 16.84
C LYS A 171 -10.82 3.67 16.66
N ASP A 172 -9.91 4.65 16.55
CA ASP A 172 -10.23 6.02 16.16
C ASP A 172 -9.71 6.33 14.76
N PHE A 173 -10.60 6.25 13.77
CA PHE A 173 -10.29 6.58 12.38
C PHE A 173 -9.97 8.07 12.15
N GLY A 174 -10.42 8.97 13.03
CA GLY A 174 -10.08 10.40 12.95
C GLY A 174 -8.62 10.69 13.33
N SER A 175 -7.94 9.69 13.89
CA SER A 175 -6.58 9.82 14.41
C SER A 175 -5.47 9.37 13.44
N TRP A 176 -5.84 8.86 12.26
CA TRP A 176 -4.89 8.51 11.21
C TRP A 176 -4.10 9.71 10.71
N ARG A 177 -2.77 9.60 10.68
CA ARG A 177 -1.85 10.60 10.12
C ARG A 177 -0.84 9.92 9.23
N THR A 178 -0.39 10.65 8.21
CA THR A 178 0.69 10.23 7.32
C THR A 178 2.01 10.87 7.74
N TYR A 179 3.08 10.09 7.65
CA TYR A 179 4.44 10.50 7.97
C TYR A 179 5.34 10.22 6.77
N ALA A 180 6.41 11.00 6.61
CA ALA A 180 7.52 10.65 5.74
C ALA A 180 8.65 10.11 6.61
N TYR A 181 8.97 8.83 6.44
CA TYR A 181 10.10 8.18 7.06
C TYR A 181 11.31 8.20 6.13
N ASP A 182 12.46 8.62 6.65
CA ASP A 182 13.74 8.58 5.96
C ASP A 182 14.55 7.36 6.45
N PRO A 183 14.73 6.32 5.61
CA PRO A 183 15.50 5.14 5.97
C PRO A 183 16.96 5.42 6.30
N ALA A 184 17.55 6.51 5.81
CA ALA A 184 18.95 6.85 6.06
C ALA A 184 19.17 7.38 7.48
N THR A 185 18.19 8.10 8.04
CA THR A 185 18.27 8.68 9.38
C THR A 185 17.46 7.92 10.42
N GLY A 186 16.55 7.05 9.99
CA GLY A 186 15.61 6.34 10.86
C GLY A 186 14.56 7.24 11.50
N ARG A 187 14.35 8.44 10.96
CA ARG A 187 13.40 9.44 11.48
C ARG A 187 12.15 9.48 10.62
N ALA A 188 11.01 9.67 11.28
CA ALA A 188 9.75 9.99 10.63
C ALA A 188 9.34 11.43 10.97
N ASP A 189 8.86 12.16 9.98
CA ASP A 189 8.28 13.49 10.14
C ASP A 189 6.82 13.45 9.73
N ARG A 190 5.94 14.02 10.57
CA ARG A 190 4.51 14.07 10.25
C ARG A 190 4.26 15.02 9.08
N LEU A 191 3.57 14.53 8.06
CA LEU A 191 3.22 15.35 6.91
C LEU A 191 2.06 16.29 7.23
N THR A 192 2.15 17.51 6.69
CA THR A 192 1.06 18.48 6.72
C THR A 192 0.30 18.43 5.40
N LEU A 193 -0.64 17.49 5.31
CA LEU A 193 -1.53 17.35 4.16
C LEU A 193 -2.67 18.39 4.24
N ARG A 194 -3.07 18.94 3.09
CA ARG A 194 -4.08 20.01 2.99
C ARG A 194 -5.09 19.67 1.91
N THR A 195 -6.35 19.58 2.30
CA THR A 195 -7.49 19.53 1.38
C THR A 195 -8.19 20.90 1.35
N HIS A 196 -9.08 21.12 0.39
CA HIS A 196 -9.80 22.39 0.26
C HIS A 196 -10.71 22.67 1.47
N GLY A 197 -11.40 21.65 1.97
CA GLY A 197 -12.30 21.70 3.13
C GLY A 197 -11.60 21.53 4.48
N GLY A 198 -10.30 21.19 4.50
CA GLY A 198 -9.52 21.08 5.73
C GLY A 198 -9.68 19.75 6.49
N SER A 199 -9.84 18.64 5.75
CA SER A 199 -9.76 17.27 6.28
C SER A 199 -8.46 17.03 7.05
N ARG A 200 -8.51 16.16 8.06
CA ARG A 200 -7.44 16.00 9.06
C ARG A 200 -6.95 14.57 9.24
N ALA A 201 -7.71 13.58 8.78
CA ALA A 201 -7.33 12.18 8.84
C ALA A 201 -7.02 11.67 7.43
N PHE A 202 -5.91 10.93 7.32
CA PHE A 202 -5.40 10.43 6.05
C PHE A 202 -4.82 9.05 6.26
N ALA A 203 -5.29 8.10 5.46
CA ALA A 203 -4.94 6.70 5.50
C ALA A 203 -4.52 6.20 4.10
N ASN A 204 -4.01 4.99 4.02
CA ASN A 204 -3.63 4.28 2.80
C ASN A 204 -2.78 5.11 1.81
N PRO A 205 -1.60 5.61 2.23
CA PRO A 205 -0.74 6.39 1.36
C PRO A 205 -0.10 5.51 0.28
N SER A 206 -0.25 5.91 -0.99
CA SER A 206 0.57 5.45 -2.10
C SER A 206 1.25 6.63 -2.77
N ALA A 207 2.51 6.47 -3.18
CA ALA A 207 3.25 7.47 -3.93
C ALA A 207 4.03 6.84 -5.07
N THR A 208 3.96 7.45 -6.24
CA THR A 208 4.71 7.00 -7.41
C THR A 208 5.26 8.17 -8.20
N LEU A 209 6.45 7.98 -8.77
CA LEU A 209 6.96 8.84 -9.81
C LEU A 209 6.47 8.32 -11.15
N LEU A 210 5.93 9.20 -11.97
CA LEU A 210 5.43 8.88 -13.29
C LEU A 210 5.87 9.95 -14.29
N THR A 211 5.74 9.64 -15.58
CA THR A 211 5.73 10.64 -16.64
C THR A 211 4.29 11.07 -16.85
N ASP A 212 4.02 12.37 -16.75
CA ASP A 212 2.68 12.91 -16.94
C ASP A 212 2.25 12.86 -18.42
N PRO A 213 0.98 13.15 -18.73
CA PRO A 213 0.48 13.12 -20.11
C PRO A 213 1.20 14.08 -21.07
N ASP A 214 1.85 15.12 -20.56
CA ASP A 214 2.60 16.11 -21.34
C ASP A 214 4.10 15.75 -21.48
N GLY A 215 4.53 14.63 -20.89
CA GLY A 215 5.89 14.11 -20.98
C GLY A 215 6.82 14.56 -19.85
N HIS A 216 6.32 15.22 -18.82
CA HIS A 216 7.12 15.74 -17.71
C HIS A 216 7.19 14.75 -16.54
N PRO A 217 8.31 14.70 -15.79
CA PRO A 217 8.36 13.93 -14.56
C PRO A 217 7.39 14.53 -13.53
N ALA A 218 6.58 13.66 -12.91
CA ALA A 218 5.62 14.07 -11.90
C ALA A 218 5.56 13.10 -10.73
N LEU A 219 5.19 13.64 -9.57
CA LEU A 219 4.85 12.88 -8.37
C LEU A 219 3.32 12.78 -8.27
N LEU A 220 2.82 11.55 -8.18
CA LEU A 220 1.43 11.25 -7.84
C LEU A 220 1.39 10.66 -6.44
N VAL A 221 0.54 11.22 -5.58
CA VAL A 221 0.29 10.70 -4.22
C VAL A 221 -1.19 10.47 -4.05
N SER A 222 -1.59 9.29 -3.61
CA SER A 222 -2.98 8.95 -3.33
C SER A 222 -3.16 8.56 -1.87
N LEU A 223 -4.26 8.98 -1.25
CA LEU A 223 -4.59 8.71 0.15
C LEU A 223 -6.11 8.46 0.26
N PHE A 224 -6.54 7.73 1.27
CA PHE A 224 -7.93 7.68 1.69
C PHE A 224 -8.19 8.69 2.81
N VAL A 225 -9.31 9.42 2.74
CA VAL A 225 -9.79 10.33 3.79
C VAL A 225 -10.94 9.65 4.54
N PRO A 226 -10.70 9.13 5.76
CA PRO A 226 -11.76 8.54 6.58
C PRO A 226 -12.82 9.58 6.95
N ARG A 227 -14.08 9.15 7.05
CA ARG A 227 -15.22 10.04 7.35
C ARG A 227 -15.05 10.78 8.68
N GLU A 228 -14.45 10.13 9.67
CA GLU A 228 -14.23 10.63 11.03
C GLU A 228 -13.28 11.84 11.09
N GLY A 229 -12.48 12.06 10.04
CA GLY A 229 -11.62 13.24 9.89
C GLY A 229 -11.84 14.02 8.61
N ALA A 230 -12.92 13.73 7.87
CA ALA A 230 -13.26 14.39 6.62
C ALA A 230 -14.00 15.70 6.86
N ALA A 231 -13.66 16.74 6.10
CA ALA A 231 -14.56 17.88 5.92
C ALA A 231 -15.80 17.46 5.10
N PRO A 232 -16.90 18.24 5.12
CA PRO A 232 -18.10 17.91 4.36
C PRO A 232 -17.80 17.67 2.87
N GLY A 233 -18.12 16.47 2.39
CA GLY A 233 -17.94 16.07 0.99
C GLY A 233 -16.54 15.58 0.61
N GLU A 234 -15.58 15.51 1.54
CA GLU A 234 -14.19 15.13 1.24
C GLU A 234 -13.82 13.67 1.58
N SER A 235 -14.73 12.90 2.19
CA SER A 235 -14.43 11.50 2.53
C SER A 235 -14.28 10.64 1.27
N GLY A 236 -13.26 9.79 1.23
CA GLY A 236 -12.98 8.92 0.09
C GLY A 236 -11.57 9.08 -0.44
N GLN A 237 -11.39 8.75 -1.73
CA GLN A 237 -10.09 8.83 -2.38
C GLN A 237 -9.67 10.29 -2.59
N LEU A 238 -8.45 10.60 -2.18
CA LEU A 238 -7.75 11.85 -2.43
C LEU A 238 -6.53 11.58 -3.30
N VAL A 239 -6.27 12.46 -4.26
CA VAL A 239 -5.11 12.39 -5.15
C VAL A 239 -4.46 13.75 -5.24
N TYR A 240 -3.15 13.80 -5.02
CA TYR A 240 -2.29 14.95 -5.32
C TYR A 240 -1.43 14.62 -6.53
N TRP A 241 -1.28 15.60 -7.41
CA TRP A 241 -0.38 15.53 -8.57
C TRP A 241 0.49 16.79 -8.60
N ARG A 242 1.77 16.61 -8.91
CA ARG A 242 2.73 17.71 -9.05
C ARG A 242 3.84 17.34 -10.02
N GLU A 243 4.04 18.16 -11.05
CA GLU A 243 5.23 18.18 -11.90
C GLU A 243 6.50 18.53 -11.07
N LEU A 244 7.62 17.89 -11.39
CA LEU A 244 8.90 17.96 -10.64
C LEU A 244 9.96 18.85 -11.28
#